data_AF-A0A553R2Z3-F1
#
_entry.id   AF-A0A553R2Z3-F1
#
_cell.length_a   1.000
_cell.length_b   1.000
_cell.length_c   1.000
_cell.angle_alpha   90.00
_cell.angle_beta   90.00
_cell.angle_gamma   90.00
#
_symmetry.space_group_name_H-M   'P 1'
#
loop_
_entity.id
_entity.type
_entity.pdbx_description
1 polymer ?
#
loop_
_entity_poly.entity_id
_entity_poly.type
_entity_poly.pdbx_seq_one_letter_code
_entity_poly.pdbx_strand_id
1 'polypeptide(L)'
;MSRRSRNSRAWRYVWSGIRRDADARALVLASESDDWTFEHQQYSDSDSDAEYPAIVPAVPSAVPVTGESYCSCDSQTELSCNPRLRGYSHLRDCHCGEDDQDFDWVWDEGSRSSATLLSCENRKVSFHSEYSCGTAAIRGSKELSDGQHFWEIKMTSPVYGTDMMVGIGTCDVNLDKYRHTFCSLLGKDEDSWGLSYTGLLHHNGDKVSFSSRFGQGSIIGVHLDTWHGTLTFYKNRKCIGKPLFLTAPLHLAGLLTPY
;
A
#
# COMPACT_ATOMS: atom_id res chain seq x y z
N MET A 1 12.15 -38.02 1.76
CA MET A 1 11.92 -38.48 3.15
C MET A 1 10.93 -37.51 3.81
N SER A 2 9.91 -38.06 4.46
CA SER A 2 8.71 -37.34 4.92
C SER A 2 8.94 -36.52 6.21
N ARG A 3 8.40 -35.29 6.17
CA ARG A 3 7.87 -34.40 7.23
C ARG A 3 8.60 -34.29 8.59
N ARG A 4 8.90 -33.04 8.95
CA ARG A 4 8.70 -32.56 10.32
C ARG A 4 8.00 -31.19 10.30
N SER A 5 6.70 -31.21 10.55
CA SER A 5 5.90 -30.00 10.83
C SER A 5 6.43 -29.32 12.09
N ARG A 6 6.82 -28.05 11.99
CA ARG A 6 7.24 -27.21 13.12
C ARG A 6 6.25 -26.06 13.32
N ASN A 7 5.23 -26.38 14.11
CA ASN A 7 4.64 -25.59 15.20
C ASN A 7 4.30 -24.11 14.95
N SER A 8 3.05 -23.87 14.55
CA SER A 8 2.33 -22.61 14.35
C SER A 8 2.01 -21.81 15.64
N ARG A 9 2.83 -21.90 16.70
CA ARG A 9 2.52 -21.32 18.02
C ARG A 9 3.26 -20.02 18.38
N ALA A 10 4.30 -19.64 17.64
CA ALA A 10 5.10 -18.45 17.96
C ALA A 10 4.45 -17.11 17.55
N TRP A 11 3.51 -17.13 16.60
CA TRP A 11 2.94 -15.93 15.97
C TRP A 11 1.89 -15.19 16.79
N ARG A 12 1.13 -15.90 17.63
CA ARG A 12 0.13 -15.26 18.50
C ARG A 12 0.75 -14.25 19.46
N TYR A 13 2.01 -14.42 19.86
CA TYR A 13 2.61 -13.57 20.87
C TYR A 13 3.08 -12.21 20.35
N VAL A 14 3.68 -12.15 19.15
CA VAL A 14 4.12 -10.88 18.54
C VAL A 14 2.91 -10.02 18.14
N TRP A 15 1.87 -10.65 17.59
CA TRP A 15 0.59 -9.98 17.31
C TRP A 15 -0.17 -9.59 18.58
N SER A 16 -0.13 -10.40 19.65
CA SER A 16 -0.77 -10.03 20.93
C SER A 16 -0.12 -8.84 21.64
N GLY A 17 1.17 -8.59 21.36
CA GLY A 17 1.89 -7.44 21.91
C GLY A 17 1.50 -6.13 21.23
N ILE A 18 1.31 -6.17 19.91
CA ILE A 18 0.89 -5.01 19.10
C ILE A 18 -0.61 -4.74 19.27
N ARG A 19 -1.44 -5.81 19.34
CA ARG A 19 -2.89 -5.71 19.58
C ARG A 19 -3.24 -5.09 20.94
N ARG A 20 -2.49 -5.44 22.00
CA ARG A 20 -2.71 -4.85 23.34
C ARG A 20 -2.45 -3.35 23.38
N ASP A 21 -1.49 -2.84 22.61
CA ASP A 21 -1.16 -1.41 22.57
C ASP A 21 -2.15 -0.61 21.70
N ALA A 22 -2.74 -1.25 20.68
CA ALA A 22 -3.82 -0.68 19.87
C ALA A 22 -5.17 -0.64 20.62
N ASP A 23 -5.53 -1.72 21.33
CA ASP A 23 -6.77 -1.79 22.11
C ASP A 23 -6.74 -0.81 23.30
N ALA A 24 -5.57 -0.60 23.92
CA ALA A 24 -5.41 0.40 24.99
C ALA A 24 -5.60 1.86 24.48
N ARG A 25 -5.23 2.14 23.22
CA ARG A 25 -5.46 3.45 22.59
C ARG A 25 -6.91 3.63 22.12
N ALA A 26 -7.58 2.55 21.71
CA ALA A 26 -8.99 2.58 21.31
C ALA A 26 -9.94 2.82 22.51
N LEU A 27 -9.62 2.27 23.68
CA LEU A 27 -10.43 2.45 24.90
C LEU A 27 -10.41 3.90 25.43
N VAL A 28 -9.37 4.68 25.15
CA VAL A 28 -9.29 6.10 25.54
C VAL A 28 -10.19 6.98 24.66
N LEU A 29 -10.58 6.51 23.47
CA LEU A 29 -11.46 7.23 22.55
C LEU A 29 -12.93 6.79 22.64
N ALA A 30 -13.24 5.72 23.37
CA ALA A 30 -14.58 5.14 23.45
C ALA A 30 -15.40 5.59 24.69
N SER A 31 -14.91 6.53 25.50
CA SER A 31 -15.58 6.96 26.73
C SER A 31 -16.62 8.06 26.55
N GLU A 32 -17.03 8.40 25.33
CA GLU A 32 -18.08 9.40 25.08
C GLU A 32 -19.09 8.91 24.05
N SER A 33 -20.01 8.04 24.47
CA SER A 33 -21.43 8.08 24.06
C SER A 33 -22.14 6.79 24.50
N ASP A 34 -22.92 6.85 25.57
CA ASP A 34 -24.00 5.90 25.82
C ASP A 34 -25.10 6.63 26.61
N ASP A 35 -26.23 6.90 25.95
CA ASP A 35 -27.52 6.95 26.63
C ASP A 35 -28.62 6.54 25.64
N TRP A 36 -29.21 5.36 25.88
CA TRP A 36 -30.38 4.85 25.18
C TRP A 36 -31.54 4.80 26.17
N THR A 37 -32.61 5.53 25.89
CA THR A 37 -33.91 5.34 26.54
C THR A 37 -34.98 5.05 25.50
N PHE A 38 -35.68 3.95 25.74
CA PHE A 38 -36.76 3.37 24.93
C PHE A 38 -38.08 3.70 25.62
N GLU A 39 -39.08 4.25 24.92
CA GLU A 39 -40.50 4.03 25.26
C GLU A 39 -41.46 4.26 24.07
N HIS A 40 -42.31 3.24 23.91
CA HIS A 40 -43.72 3.21 23.55
C HIS A 40 -44.31 3.50 22.14
N GLN A 41 -45.14 2.51 21.77
CA GLN A 41 -45.99 2.28 20.60
C GLN A 41 -47.06 3.34 20.31
N GLN A 42 -47.39 3.53 19.02
CA GLN A 42 -48.78 3.59 18.54
C GLN A 42 -48.87 3.41 17.00
N TYR A 43 -49.90 2.68 16.57
CA TYR A 43 -50.26 2.31 15.20
C TYR A 43 -50.66 3.52 14.34
N SER A 44 -50.25 3.53 13.06
CA SER A 44 -51.01 4.16 11.96
C SER A 44 -50.52 3.64 10.59
N ASP A 45 -51.44 3.07 9.82
CA ASP A 45 -51.23 2.62 8.44
C ASP A 45 -50.99 3.82 7.51
N SER A 46 -49.91 3.82 6.73
CA SER A 46 -49.71 4.75 5.62
C SER A 46 -48.75 4.16 4.59
N ASP A 47 -49.29 3.76 3.44
CA ASP A 47 -48.54 3.35 2.25
C ASP A 47 -47.69 4.51 1.72
N SER A 48 -46.37 4.35 1.75
CA SER A 48 -45.42 5.21 1.04
C SER A 48 -44.13 4.42 0.86
N ASP A 49 -43.93 3.84 -0.33
CA ASP A 49 -42.65 3.28 -0.75
C ASP A 49 -41.59 4.39 -0.75
N ALA A 50 -40.86 4.52 0.36
CA ALA A 50 -39.64 5.30 0.43
C ALA A 50 -38.52 4.42 -0.12
N GLU A 51 -38.24 4.60 -1.40
CA GLU A 51 -37.05 4.09 -2.08
C GLU A 51 -35.82 4.54 -1.29
N TYR A 52 -35.24 3.64 -0.49
CA TYR A 52 -33.99 3.88 0.21
C TYR A 52 -32.93 4.23 -0.83
N PRO A 53 -32.28 5.40 -0.77
CA PRO A 53 -31.17 5.66 -1.66
C PRO A 53 -30.10 4.62 -1.35
N ALA A 54 -29.81 3.77 -2.33
CA ALA A 54 -28.69 2.85 -2.29
C ALA A 54 -27.46 3.64 -1.83
N ILE A 55 -26.78 3.12 -0.80
CA ILE A 55 -25.52 3.68 -0.31
C ILE A 55 -24.55 3.69 -1.49
N VAL A 56 -24.41 4.85 -2.12
CA VAL A 56 -23.44 5.07 -3.19
C VAL A 56 -22.07 4.87 -2.55
N PRO A 57 -21.18 4.01 -3.10
CA PRO A 57 -19.81 3.95 -2.61
C PRO A 57 -19.22 5.36 -2.66
N ALA A 58 -18.72 5.84 -1.54
CA ALA A 58 -18.13 7.18 -1.46
C ALA A 58 -17.09 7.33 -2.57
N VAL A 59 -17.27 8.33 -3.42
CA VAL A 59 -16.32 8.66 -4.48
C VAL A 59 -14.95 8.87 -3.82
N PRO A 60 -13.89 8.17 -4.24
CA PRO A 60 -12.57 8.37 -3.67
C PRO A 60 -12.21 9.84 -3.80
N SER A 61 -11.83 10.45 -2.68
CA SER A 61 -11.47 11.87 -2.59
C SER A 61 -10.50 12.24 -3.70
N ALA A 62 -10.84 13.26 -4.50
CA ALA A 62 -9.98 13.82 -5.54
C ALA A 62 -8.79 14.64 -4.98
N VAL A 63 -8.70 14.78 -3.65
CA VAL A 63 -7.58 15.47 -2.99
C VAL A 63 -6.39 14.50 -2.93
N PRO A 64 -5.24 14.85 -3.54
CA PRO A 64 -4.05 14.02 -3.46
C PRO A 64 -3.59 13.85 -2.02
N VAL A 65 -3.24 12.62 -1.64
CA VAL A 65 -2.80 12.34 -0.27
C VAL A 65 -1.38 12.89 -0.09
N THR A 66 -1.24 13.82 0.85
CA THR A 66 0.06 14.37 1.23
C THR A 66 0.72 13.48 2.28
N GLY A 67 1.84 12.86 1.89
CA GLY A 67 2.75 12.18 2.80
C GLY A 67 4.02 13.01 3.03
N GLU A 68 4.87 12.57 3.95
CA GLU A 68 6.21 13.17 4.11
C GLU A 68 7.07 12.82 2.88
N SER A 69 7.40 13.82 2.07
CA SER A 69 8.33 13.64 0.95
C SER A 69 9.77 13.46 1.43
N TYR A 70 10.60 12.79 0.63
CA TYR A 70 12.03 12.65 0.90
C TYR A 70 12.77 13.98 0.86
N CYS A 71 12.35 14.89 -0.03
CA CYS A 71 12.94 16.21 -0.21
C CYS A 71 11.86 17.26 -0.46
N SER A 72 12.20 18.54 -0.31
CA SER A 72 11.25 19.66 -0.40
C SER A 72 11.20 20.31 -1.79
N CYS A 73 11.37 19.55 -2.88
CA CYS A 73 11.32 20.07 -4.26
C CYS A 73 10.07 20.89 -4.55
N ASP A 74 8.90 20.46 -4.06
CA ASP A 74 7.63 21.14 -4.29
C ASP A 74 7.60 22.57 -3.70
N SER A 75 8.25 22.78 -2.55
CA SER A 75 8.31 24.08 -1.87
C SER A 75 9.20 25.12 -2.54
N GLN A 76 10.15 24.71 -3.39
CA GLN A 76 11.01 25.64 -4.13
C GLN A 76 10.28 26.26 -5.33
N THR A 77 9.23 25.60 -5.84
CA THR A 77 8.42 26.12 -6.94
C THR A 77 7.56 27.29 -6.46
N GLU A 78 6.99 27.20 -5.25
CA GLU A 78 6.14 28.24 -4.63
C GLU A 78 6.87 29.58 -4.38
N LEU A 79 8.19 29.56 -4.16
CA LEU A 79 8.99 30.78 -3.93
C LEU A 79 9.41 31.50 -5.23
N SER A 80 9.14 30.91 -6.40
CA SER A 80 9.60 31.43 -7.71
C SER A 80 8.47 31.97 -8.61
N CYS A 81 7.21 31.86 -8.19
CA CYS A 81 6.07 32.19 -9.05
C CYS A 81 5.58 33.64 -8.87
N ASN A 82 5.80 34.48 -9.89
CA ASN A 82 5.04 35.71 -10.07
C ASN A 82 3.52 35.41 -10.11
N PRO A 83 2.65 36.14 -9.38
CA PRO A 83 1.24 35.79 -9.17
C PRO A 83 0.33 35.96 -10.41
N ARG A 84 0.89 36.16 -11.60
CA ARG A 84 0.15 36.49 -12.84
C ARG A 84 0.08 35.36 -13.89
N LEU A 85 0.67 34.20 -13.63
CA LEU A 85 0.57 33.03 -14.51
C LEU A 85 -0.06 31.86 -13.75
N ARG A 86 -1.37 31.91 -13.48
CA ARG A 86 -2.16 30.72 -13.10
C ARG A 86 -2.43 29.87 -14.35
N GLY A 87 -1.38 29.25 -14.87
CA GLY A 87 -1.49 28.34 -15.99
C GLY A 87 -0.40 27.29 -15.89
N TYR A 88 -0.79 26.08 -15.46
CA TYR A 88 -0.05 24.83 -15.60
C TYR A 88 1.47 24.95 -15.45
N SER A 89 1.94 25.23 -14.23
CA SER A 89 3.33 24.97 -13.88
C SER A 89 3.56 23.48 -14.03
N HIS A 90 4.25 23.08 -15.09
CA HIS A 90 4.83 21.75 -15.20
C HIS A 90 5.64 21.52 -13.93
N LEU A 91 5.14 20.72 -12.99
CA LEU A 91 5.91 20.20 -11.87
C LEU A 91 7.17 19.62 -12.51
N ARG A 92 8.32 20.26 -12.30
CA ARG A 92 9.58 19.68 -12.75
C ARG A 92 9.70 18.32 -12.07
N ASP A 93 10.01 17.29 -12.85
CA ASP A 93 10.31 15.98 -12.32
C ASP A 93 11.45 16.13 -11.30
N CYS A 94 11.11 15.98 -10.02
CA CYS A 94 12.09 16.08 -8.96
C CYS A 94 12.86 14.77 -8.90
N HIS A 95 14.16 14.80 -9.20
CA HIS A 95 15.03 13.62 -9.22
C HIS A 95 15.76 13.34 -7.89
N CYS A 96 15.34 13.97 -6.79
CA CYS A 96 15.99 13.73 -5.49
C CYS A 96 15.87 12.25 -5.08
N GLY A 97 16.97 11.67 -4.59
CA GLY A 97 17.01 10.26 -4.19
C GLY A 97 17.01 9.26 -5.37
N GLU A 98 17.15 9.72 -6.60
CA GLU A 98 17.37 8.90 -7.81
C GLU A 98 18.86 8.96 -8.19
N ASP A 99 19.73 8.61 -7.24
CA ASP A 99 21.18 8.76 -7.38
C ASP A 99 21.81 7.60 -8.20
N ASP A 100 21.12 6.45 -8.25
CA ASP A 100 21.58 5.22 -8.90
C ASP A 100 21.38 5.27 -10.42
N GLN A 101 22.39 4.80 -11.17
CA GLN A 101 22.38 4.78 -12.64
C GLN A 101 22.27 3.36 -13.21
N ASP A 102 22.70 2.35 -12.45
CA ASP A 102 22.71 0.94 -12.85
C ASP A 102 21.70 0.15 -12.02
N PHE A 103 20.87 -0.66 -12.67
CA PHE A 103 19.78 -1.39 -12.04
C PHE A 103 19.81 -2.87 -12.42
N ASP A 104 20.04 -3.74 -11.44
CA ASP A 104 19.94 -5.20 -11.60
C ASP A 104 18.50 -5.70 -11.72
N TRP A 105 17.55 -4.89 -11.23
CA TRP A 105 16.13 -5.20 -11.18
C TRP A 105 15.30 -4.09 -11.82
N VAL A 106 14.44 -4.50 -12.74
CA VAL A 106 13.47 -3.64 -13.43
C VAL A 106 12.09 -4.27 -13.34
N TRP A 107 11.06 -3.56 -13.77
CA TRP A 107 9.72 -4.11 -13.88
C TRP A 107 9.61 -5.10 -15.04
N ASP A 108 8.85 -6.17 -14.85
CA ASP A 108 8.61 -7.18 -15.88
C ASP A 108 7.41 -6.77 -16.76
N GLU A 109 7.69 -6.56 -18.05
CA GLU A 109 6.65 -6.30 -19.05
C GLU A 109 5.72 -7.51 -19.24
N GLY A 110 6.20 -8.73 -18.99
CA GLY A 110 5.41 -9.96 -19.10
C GLY A 110 4.57 -10.28 -17.86
N SER A 111 4.94 -9.76 -16.70
CA SER A 111 4.24 -9.99 -15.42
C SER A 111 3.60 -8.72 -14.91
N ARG A 112 2.64 -8.20 -15.67
CA ARG A 112 1.88 -6.99 -15.33
C ARG A 112 0.40 -7.12 -15.66
N SER A 113 -0.42 -6.34 -14.99
CA SER A 113 -1.82 -6.15 -15.38
C SER A 113 -1.95 -5.33 -16.65
N SER A 114 -3.09 -5.48 -17.33
CA SER A 114 -3.37 -4.75 -18.58
C SER A 114 -3.38 -3.22 -18.42
N ALA A 115 -3.75 -2.72 -17.24
CA ALA A 115 -3.82 -1.29 -16.92
C ALA A 115 -2.49 -0.67 -16.45
N THR A 116 -1.37 -1.30 -16.80
CA THR A 116 -0.03 -0.87 -16.43
C THR A 116 0.74 -0.36 -17.65
N LEU A 117 1.41 0.78 -17.53
CA LEU A 117 2.29 1.34 -18.55
C LEU A 117 3.71 1.49 -17.97
N LEU A 118 4.70 0.91 -18.65
CA LEU A 118 6.11 1.06 -18.30
C LEU A 118 6.79 2.18 -19.10
N SER A 119 7.72 2.87 -18.44
CA SER A 119 8.58 3.90 -19.04
C SER A 119 9.95 3.93 -18.35
N CYS A 120 10.86 4.77 -18.85
CA CYS A 120 12.23 4.88 -18.33
C CYS A 120 12.94 3.52 -18.28
N GLU A 121 12.99 2.80 -19.41
CA GLU A 121 13.63 1.49 -19.52
C GLU A 121 13.11 0.49 -18.47
N ASN A 122 11.78 0.44 -18.30
CA ASN A 122 11.09 -0.40 -17.33
C ASN A 122 11.45 -0.13 -15.86
N ARG A 123 11.86 1.11 -15.52
CA ARG A 123 12.08 1.53 -14.12
C ARG A 123 10.91 2.31 -13.54
N LYS A 124 10.11 2.96 -14.39
CA LYS A 124 8.94 3.73 -13.98
C LYS A 124 7.67 3.01 -14.43
N VAL A 125 6.72 2.91 -13.50
CA VAL A 125 5.42 2.32 -13.75
C VAL A 125 4.32 3.36 -13.51
N SER A 126 3.36 3.41 -14.43
CA SER A 126 2.13 4.19 -14.34
C SER A 126 0.94 3.26 -14.39
N PHE A 127 0.03 3.37 -13.42
CA PHE A 127 -1.21 2.60 -13.40
C PHE A 127 -2.36 3.49 -13.86
N HIS A 128 -3.31 2.91 -14.62
CA HIS A 128 -4.57 3.56 -14.95
C HIS A 128 -4.40 5.01 -15.51
N SER A 129 -3.52 5.19 -16.49
CA SER A 129 -3.17 6.51 -17.05
C SER A 129 -4.35 7.28 -17.65
N GLU A 130 -5.43 6.58 -18.02
CA GLU A 130 -6.66 7.18 -18.55
C GLU A 130 -7.78 7.14 -17.52
N TYR A 131 -8.17 5.94 -17.09
CA TYR A 131 -9.26 5.71 -16.14
C TYR A 131 -9.00 4.47 -15.29
N SER A 132 -9.42 4.53 -14.03
CA SER A 132 -9.28 3.42 -13.08
C SER A 132 -10.58 2.62 -12.98
N CYS A 133 -10.52 1.34 -13.31
CA CYS A 133 -11.67 0.42 -13.34
C CYS A 133 -11.53 -0.77 -12.38
N GLY A 134 -10.44 -0.85 -11.63
CA GLY A 134 -10.17 -1.94 -10.70
C GLY A 134 -8.78 -1.81 -10.11
N THR A 135 -8.22 -2.94 -9.68
CA THR A 135 -6.87 -3.02 -9.13
C THR A 135 -5.89 -3.46 -10.21
N ALA A 136 -4.84 -2.67 -10.41
CA ALA A 136 -3.70 -3.04 -11.26
C ALA A 136 -2.55 -3.61 -10.39
N ALA A 137 -1.57 -4.28 -11.00
CA ALA A 137 -0.35 -4.72 -10.33
C ALA A 137 0.74 -5.03 -11.36
N ILE A 138 2.00 -5.05 -10.92
CA ILE A 138 3.14 -5.45 -11.74
C ILE A 138 4.16 -6.14 -10.87
N ARG A 139 4.95 -7.06 -11.41
CA ARG A 139 6.03 -7.77 -10.75
C ARG A 139 7.39 -7.29 -11.26
N GLY A 140 8.44 -7.37 -10.44
CA GLY A 140 9.83 -7.24 -10.91
C GLY A 140 10.26 -8.38 -11.83
N SER A 141 11.27 -8.14 -12.68
CA SER A 141 11.76 -9.05 -13.72
C SER A 141 12.60 -10.23 -13.24
N LYS A 142 13.04 -10.19 -11.98
CA LYS A 142 13.93 -11.21 -11.41
C LYS A 142 13.40 -11.69 -10.08
N GLU A 143 13.51 -12.99 -9.89
CA GLU A 143 13.21 -13.65 -8.62
C GLU A 143 14.29 -13.30 -7.58
N LEU A 144 13.85 -12.90 -6.39
CA LEU A 144 14.73 -12.60 -5.26
C LEU A 144 14.98 -13.91 -4.49
N SER A 145 16.00 -14.65 -4.92
CA SER A 145 16.37 -15.96 -4.35
C SER A 145 17.28 -15.82 -3.12
N ASP A 146 18.33 -16.63 -3.00
CA ASP A 146 19.21 -16.65 -1.83
C ASP A 146 20.03 -15.35 -1.72
N GLY A 147 20.10 -14.77 -0.52
CA GLY A 147 20.87 -13.56 -0.26
C GLY A 147 20.12 -12.46 0.47
N GLN A 148 20.70 -11.26 0.40
CA GLN A 148 20.07 -10.02 0.85
C GLN A 148 19.77 -9.16 -0.36
N HIS A 149 18.55 -8.66 -0.42
CA HIS A 149 18.05 -7.85 -1.53
C HIS A 149 17.49 -6.54 -0.96
N PHE A 150 17.88 -5.42 -1.55
CA PHE A 150 17.39 -4.11 -1.14
C PHE A 150 17.00 -3.28 -2.36
N TRP A 151 15.79 -2.75 -2.35
CA TRP A 151 15.30 -1.87 -3.41
C TRP A 151 14.50 -0.71 -2.83
N GLU A 152 14.40 0.37 -3.58
CA GLU A 152 13.60 1.55 -3.23
C GLU A 152 12.55 1.82 -4.30
N ILE A 153 11.35 2.21 -3.87
CA ILE A 153 10.28 2.71 -4.74
C ILE A 153 9.98 4.15 -4.37
N LYS A 154 10.09 5.05 -5.34
CA LYS A 154 9.70 6.44 -5.18
C LYS A 154 8.32 6.68 -5.76
N MET A 155 7.46 7.34 -4.98
CA MET A 155 6.15 7.79 -5.43
C MET A 155 6.30 9.06 -6.27
N THR A 156 6.36 8.94 -7.60
CA THR A 156 6.64 10.09 -8.48
C THR A 156 5.44 10.98 -8.74
N SER A 157 4.22 10.45 -8.60
CA SER A 157 2.96 11.17 -8.79
C SER A 157 2.15 11.17 -7.49
N PRO A 158 1.16 12.08 -7.34
CA PRO A 158 0.24 11.97 -6.23
C PRO A 158 -0.47 10.62 -6.23
N VAL A 159 -0.62 10.08 -5.01
CA VAL A 159 -1.32 8.83 -4.76
C VAL A 159 -2.79 9.16 -4.53
N TYR A 160 -3.64 8.42 -5.21
CA TYR A 160 -5.09 8.56 -5.20
C TYR A 160 -5.72 7.18 -5.04
N GLY A 161 -7.05 7.12 -4.93
CA GLY A 161 -7.78 5.86 -4.93
C GLY A 161 -7.82 5.16 -3.58
N THR A 162 -8.24 3.89 -3.63
CA THR A 162 -8.54 3.09 -2.43
C THR A 162 -7.26 2.63 -1.74
N ASP A 163 -6.28 2.17 -2.52
CA ASP A 163 -5.01 1.71 -1.97
C ASP A 163 -3.87 1.87 -2.98
N MET A 164 -2.66 2.00 -2.45
CA MET A 164 -1.41 2.01 -3.17
C MET A 164 -0.40 1.33 -2.26
N MET A 165 0.11 0.16 -2.66
CA MET A 165 0.88 -0.69 -1.75
C MET A 165 2.29 -0.96 -2.25
N VAL A 166 3.28 -1.05 -1.37
CA VAL A 166 4.61 -1.56 -1.71
C VAL A 166 4.83 -2.87 -0.98
N GLY A 167 5.30 -3.90 -1.67
CA GLY A 167 5.56 -5.15 -0.99
C GLY A 167 6.14 -6.23 -1.86
N ILE A 168 5.93 -7.45 -1.40
CA ILE A 168 6.42 -8.68 -1.98
C ILE A 168 5.27 -9.68 -2.08
N GLY A 169 5.30 -10.57 -3.06
CA GLY A 169 4.39 -11.71 -3.11
C GLY A 169 4.87 -12.72 -4.11
N THR A 170 4.48 -13.99 -3.96
CA THR A 170 4.99 -15.11 -4.77
C THR A 170 4.56 -15.04 -6.26
N CYS A 171 5.01 -16.01 -7.06
CA CYS A 171 4.60 -16.20 -8.45
C CYS A 171 3.11 -16.46 -8.58
N ASP A 172 2.53 -17.07 -7.55
CA ASP A 172 1.16 -17.56 -7.53
C ASP A 172 0.16 -16.41 -7.38
N VAL A 173 0.63 -15.23 -6.99
CA VAL A 173 -0.17 -14.00 -6.98
C VAL A 173 -0.62 -13.68 -8.40
N ASN A 174 -1.92 -13.79 -8.64
CA ASN A 174 -2.55 -13.42 -9.91
C ASN A 174 -2.78 -11.90 -9.98
N LEU A 175 -1.95 -11.24 -10.80
CA LEU A 175 -1.91 -9.79 -10.94
C LEU A 175 -3.17 -9.17 -11.58
N ASP A 176 -3.88 -9.94 -12.39
CA ASP A 176 -5.05 -9.48 -13.17
C ASP A 176 -6.39 -9.91 -12.55
N LYS A 177 -6.36 -10.60 -11.41
CA LYS A 177 -7.55 -11.14 -10.72
C LYS A 177 -8.59 -10.06 -10.40
N TYR A 178 -8.13 -8.86 -10.07
CA TYR A 178 -8.96 -7.76 -9.59
C TYR A 178 -9.07 -6.60 -10.59
N ARG A 179 -8.85 -6.85 -11.89
CA ARG A 179 -8.87 -5.81 -12.94
C ARG A 179 -10.17 -4.98 -13.04
N HIS A 180 -11.28 -5.49 -12.48
CA HIS A 180 -12.59 -4.83 -12.43
C HIS A 180 -13.13 -4.66 -11.01
N THR A 181 -12.25 -4.71 -10.00
CA THR A 181 -12.64 -4.61 -8.58
C THR A 181 -11.55 -3.90 -7.80
N PHE A 182 -11.91 -2.87 -7.03
CA PHE A 182 -10.97 -2.16 -6.17
C PHE A 182 -10.70 -2.95 -4.89
N CYS A 183 -9.44 -3.30 -4.63
CA CYS A 183 -9.05 -3.90 -3.36
C CYS A 183 -7.54 -3.74 -3.07
N SER A 184 -7.18 -3.81 -1.80
CA SER A 184 -5.80 -4.05 -1.38
C SER A 184 -5.36 -5.45 -1.80
N LEU A 185 -4.63 -5.57 -2.92
CA LEU A 185 -4.24 -6.85 -3.49
C LEU A 185 -3.21 -7.57 -2.61
N LEU A 186 -2.18 -6.84 -2.17
CA LEU A 186 -1.10 -7.41 -1.38
C LEU A 186 -1.52 -7.65 0.06
N GLY A 187 -1.11 -8.80 0.59
CA GLY A 187 -1.45 -9.24 1.93
C GLY A 187 -2.91 -9.65 2.11
N LYS A 188 -3.65 -9.81 1.01
CA LYS A 188 -5.02 -10.36 1.03
C LYS A 188 -5.01 -11.86 1.36
N ASP A 189 -3.94 -12.54 1.01
CA ASP A 189 -3.67 -13.96 1.27
C ASP A 189 -2.30 -14.12 1.96
N GLU A 190 -1.92 -15.38 2.20
CA GLU A 190 -0.65 -15.76 2.82
C GLU A 190 0.56 -15.66 1.88
N ASP A 191 0.31 -15.45 0.58
CA ASP A 191 1.34 -15.47 -0.46
C ASP A 191 1.96 -14.08 -0.70
N SER A 192 1.48 -13.05 -0.01
CA SER A 192 1.93 -11.68 -0.19
C SER A 192 1.96 -10.87 1.11
N TRP A 193 2.80 -9.84 1.11
CA TRP A 193 2.90 -8.82 2.16
C TRP A 193 2.87 -7.47 1.47
N GLY A 194 2.06 -6.54 1.96
CA GLY A 194 1.92 -5.22 1.37
C GLY A 194 1.85 -4.12 2.40
N LEU A 195 2.68 -3.10 2.24
CA LEU A 195 2.60 -1.85 2.99
C LEU A 195 1.78 -0.84 2.18
N SER A 196 0.57 -0.54 2.63
CA SER A 196 -0.33 0.47 2.06
C SER A 196 0.18 1.89 2.32
N TYR A 197 -0.06 2.81 1.39
CA TYR A 197 0.18 4.25 1.53
C TYR A 197 -0.54 4.85 2.75
N THR A 198 -1.60 4.19 3.21
CA THR A 198 -2.33 4.56 4.42
C THR A 198 -1.52 4.32 5.70
N GLY A 199 -0.39 3.62 5.62
CA GLY A 199 0.46 3.26 6.74
C GLY A 199 0.17 1.88 7.35
N LEU A 200 -0.76 1.13 6.76
CA LEU A 200 -1.14 -0.22 7.17
C LEU A 200 -0.29 -1.27 6.46
N LEU A 201 0.25 -2.22 7.23
CA LEU A 201 0.84 -3.44 6.69
C LEU A 201 -0.23 -4.54 6.64
N HIS A 202 -0.37 -5.17 5.48
CA HIS A 202 -1.32 -6.24 5.21
C HIS A 202 -0.59 -7.58 5.01
N HIS A 203 -1.16 -8.65 5.56
CA HIS A 203 -0.75 -10.03 5.31
C HIS A 203 -1.84 -11.00 5.79
N ASN A 204 -2.12 -12.05 5.01
CA ASN A 204 -3.11 -13.07 5.37
C ASN A 204 -4.50 -12.50 5.75
N GLY A 205 -4.91 -11.42 5.07
CA GLY A 205 -6.17 -10.72 5.31
C GLY A 205 -6.15 -9.77 6.52
N ASP A 206 -5.16 -9.87 7.40
CA ASP A 206 -5.03 -9.00 8.56
C ASP A 206 -4.35 -7.67 8.20
N LYS A 207 -4.67 -6.61 8.96
CA LYS A 207 -4.13 -5.26 8.78
C LYS A 207 -3.61 -4.71 10.10
N VAL A 208 -2.40 -4.18 10.10
CA VAL A 208 -1.75 -3.61 11.29
C VAL A 208 -1.12 -2.26 10.98
N SER A 209 -1.29 -1.29 11.89
CA SER A 209 -0.61 0.00 11.78
C SER A 209 0.90 -0.22 11.89
N PHE A 210 1.63 0.27 10.89
CA PHE A 210 3.06 0.00 10.76
C PHE A 210 3.89 1.27 10.45
N SER A 211 3.31 2.21 9.71
CA SER A 211 3.95 3.46 9.30
C SER A 211 2.95 4.62 9.38
N SER A 212 3.46 5.86 9.37
CA SER A 212 2.67 7.01 8.94
C SER A 212 2.39 6.93 7.42
N ARG A 213 1.41 7.72 6.95
CA ARG A 213 1.06 7.78 5.53
C ARG A 213 2.24 8.23 4.66
N PHE A 214 2.28 7.75 3.43
CA PHE A 214 3.21 8.18 2.39
C PHE A 214 2.46 8.51 1.10
N GLY A 215 3.10 9.29 0.23
CA GLY A 215 2.49 9.82 -0.98
C GLY A 215 3.56 10.38 -1.91
N GLN A 216 3.21 11.34 -2.77
CA GLN A 216 4.15 11.93 -3.72
C GLN A 216 5.47 12.37 -3.05
N GLY A 217 6.58 12.04 -3.70
CA GLY A 217 7.93 12.34 -3.23
C GLY A 217 8.43 11.45 -2.09
N SER A 218 7.60 10.58 -1.50
CA SER A 218 8.06 9.58 -0.53
C SER A 218 8.87 8.49 -1.22
N ILE A 219 9.89 7.97 -0.53
CA ILE A 219 10.69 6.81 -0.96
C ILE A 219 10.45 5.67 0.04
N ILE A 220 9.99 4.52 -0.45
CA ILE A 220 9.81 3.31 0.34
C ILE A 220 10.90 2.31 -0.02
N GLY A 221 11.81 2.08 0.93
CA GLY A 221 12.84 1.05 0.82
C GLY A 221 12.35 -0.28 1.41
N VAL A 222 12.76 -1.38 0.81
CA VAL A 222 12.45 -2.73 1.29
C VAL A 222 13.73 -3.55 1.30
N HIS A 223 14.01 -4.16 2.45
CA HIS A 223 15.11 -5.09 2.63
C HIS A 223 14.55 -6.50 2.86
N LEU A 224 14.87 -7.41 1.97
CA LEU A 224 14.56 -8.83 2.08
C LEU A 224 15.86 -9.60 2.36
N ASP A 225 15.95 -10.18 3.56
CA ASP A 225 17.00 -11.11 3.94
C ASP A 225 16.44 -12.53 3.88
N THR A 226 16.77 -13.27 2.83
CA THR A 226 16.27 -14.64 2.64
C THR A 226 17.02 -15.67 3.47
N TRP A 227 18.22 -15.36 3.96
CA TRP A 227 18.98 -16.22 4.87
C TRP A 227 18.31 -16.33 6.24
N HIS A 228 17.83 -15.20 6.77
CA HIS A 228 17.14 -15.15 8.05
C HIS A 228 15.61 -15.14 7.89
N GLY A 229 15.11 -15.07 6.66
CA GLY A 229 13.70 -14.96 6.34
C GLY A 229 13.08 -13.71 6.95
N THR A 230 13.72 -12.54 6.78
CA THR A 230 13.22 -11.27 7.33
C THR A 230 12.92 -10.24 6.25
N LEU A 231 11.84 -9.48 6.45
CA LEU A 231 11.44 -8.36 5.61
C LEU A 231 11.41 -7.08 6.47
N THR A 232 12.14 -6.05 6.05
CA THR A 232 12.21 -4.76 6.75
C THR A 232 11.86 -3.63 5.79
N PHE A 233 11.07 -2.66 6.25
CA PHE A 233 10.70 -1.49 5.45
C PHE A 233 11.42 -0.24 5.94
N TYR A 234 11.61 0.69 5.01
CA TYR A 234 12.22 2.00 5.22
C TYR A 234 11.32 3.05 4.58
N LYS A 235 11.13 4.18 5.25
CA LYS A 235 10.47 5.36 4.69
C LYS A 235 11.49 6.49 4.67
N ASN A 236 11.73 7.07 3.50
CA ASN A 236 12.70 8.14 3.29
C ASN A 236 14.08 7.79 3.91
N ARG A 237 14.57 6.57 3.59
CA ARG A 237 15.83 5.99 4.10
C ARG A 237 15.92 5.81 5.62
N LYS A 238 14.80 5.88 6.35
CA LYS A 238 14.72 5.58 7.79
C LYS A 238 13.98 4.27 8.00
N CYS A 239 14.58 3.34 8.77
CA CYS A 239 13.95 2.07 9.12
C CYS A 239 12.63 2.31 9.86
N ILE A 240 11.58 1.59 9.49
CA ILE A 240 10.24 1.69 10.09
C ILE A 240 9.75 0.32 10.57
N GLY A 241 9.07 0.34 11.72
CA GLY A 241 8.54 -0.86 12.35
C GLY A 241 9.61 -1.85 12.80
N LYS A 242 9.19 -3.10 13.04
CA LYS A 242 10.09 -4.22 13.38
C LYS A 242 10.24 -5.14 12.17
N PRO A 243 11.37 -5.84 12.02
CA PRO A 243 11.53 -6.87 11.00
C PRO A 243 10.41 -7.91 11.08
N LEU A 244 9.85 -8.24 9.93
CA LEU A 244 8.81 -9.25 9.77
C LEU A 244 9.48 -10.58 9.42
N PHE A 245 9.09 -11.68 10.06
CA PHE A 245 9.62 -12.99 9.69
C PHE A 245 8.72 -13.66 8.63
N LEU A 246 9.34 -14.33 7.67
CA LEU A 246 8.67 -14.96 6.54
C LEU A 246 8.61 -16.47 6.80
N THR A 247 7.41 -17.05 6.75
CA THR A 247 7.18 -18.46 7.13
C THR A 247 7.38 -19.45 5.99
N ALA A 248 7.59 -18.97 4.77
CA ALA A 248 7.79 -19.79 3.59
C ALA A 248 8.96 -19.23 2.75
N PRO A 249 9.71 -20.09 2.02
CA PRO A 249 10.70 -19.61 1.07
C PRO A 249 9.96 -18.90 -0.06
N LEU A 250 10.05 -17.58 -0.07
CA LEU A 250 9.46 -16.72 -1.08
C LEU A 250 10.20 -16.92 -2.38
N HIS A 251 9.71 -17.83 -3.22
CA HIS A 251 10.39 -18.09 -4.48
C HIS A 251 10.16 -17.02 -5.53
N LEU A 252 9.26 -16.04 -5.36
CA LEU A 252 8.96 -15.12 -6.45
C LEU A 252 8.42 -13.77 -6.00
N ALA A 253 9.06 -13.14 -5.02
CA ALA A 253 8.76 -11.76 -4.66
C ALA A 253 9.17 -10.81 -5.78
N GLY A 254 8.23 -10.39 -6.62
CA GLY A 254 8.43 -9.13 -7.31
C GLY A 254 7.81 -8.00 -6.52
N LEU A 255 8.46 -6.85 -6.65
CA LEU A 255 7.87 -5.56 -6.39
C LEU A 255 6.43 -5.56 -6.87
N LEU A 256 5.48 -5.16 -6.03
CA LEU A 256 4.08 -5.01 -6.43
C LEU A 256 3.61 -3.65 -5.96
N THR A 257 3.06 -2.89 -6.90
CA THR A 257 2.38 -1.62 -6.63
C THR A 257 0.99 -1.68 -7.22
N PRO A 258 -0.03 -2.03 -6.43
CA PRO A 258 -1.39 -1.87 -6.89
C PRO A 258 -1.83 -0.43 -6.78
N TYR A 259 -2.69 0.00 -7.69
CA TYR A 259 -3.58 1.15 -7.55
C TYR A 259 -5.01 0.62 -7.61
#